data_AF-A0A495WDT5-F1
#
_entry.id   AF-A0A495WDT5-F1
#
_cell.length_a   1.000
_cell.length_b   1.000
_cell.length_c   1.000
_cell.angle_alpha   90.00
_cell.angle_beta   90.00
_cell.angle_gamma   90.00
#
_symmetry.space_group_name_H-M   'P 1'
#
loop_
_entity.id
_entity.type
_entity.pdbx_description
1 polymer ?
#
loop_
_entity_poly.entity_id
_entity_poly.type
_entity_poly.pdbx_seq_one_letter_code
_entity_poly.pdbx_strand_id
1 'polypeptide(L)'
;MLKINHLRLLIWRVCSEMICHKPFSGYGTASFGQDYMLHQAHYFETHPDSRFSQTADDTVYPFNEFLHILVELGIPGLSAIGVFLLSLFLSRSKNGTKRILKAGLITYLCFSLFSYPNSVFPLFVLFGIFSGCIESRKVFKIPVSALTTGSLLILSVLVCSVSIREIRFYYNGAKTLEKFFTGNSSEAILFSDRHYEQLKYSESFNNIYSMWLEKHPDIKKLPRLPAGCNNYCNIGKTYMLSEQYDYAEEYLKTASFMVPEKITPNYLLWQNSLQRGDTTNAITIAERILKQPLKAESTYTLRVKSEIRRFLETEQGKTQVPAQ
;
A
#
# COMPACT_ATOMS: atom_id res chain seq x y z
N MET A 1 -16.35 -15.53 0.64
CA MET A 1 -17.09 -14.26 0.81
C MET A 1 -16.93 -13.68 2.22
N LEU A 2 -17.15 -14.44 3.31
CA LEU A 2 -16.97 -13.96 4.69
C LEU A 2 -15.56 -13.39 5.00
N LYS A 3 -14.48 -14.09 4.62
CA LYS A 3 -13.09 -13.61 4.88
C LYS A 3 -12.77 -12.25 4.23
N ILE A 4 -13.33 -11.95 3.05
CA ILE A 4 -13.10 -10.68 2.35
C ILE A 4 -13.76 -9.50 3.10
N ASN A 5 -14.94 -9.73 3.70
CA ASN A 5 -15.63 -8.71 4.48
C ASN A 5 -14.85 -8.35 5.75
N HIS A 6 -14.22 -9.33 6.40
CA HIS A 6 -13.43 -9.11 7.60
C HIS A 6 -12.13 -8.31 7.33
N LEU A 7 -11.44 -8.55 6.21
CA LEU A 7 -10.28 -7.75 5.81
C LEU A 7 -10.65 -6.27 5.63
N ARG A 8 -11.74 -5.96 4.91
CA ARG A 8 -12.17 -4.57 4.72
C ARG A 8 -12.52 -3.88 6.04
N LEU A 9 -13.16 -4.60 6.96
CA LEU A 9 -13.48 -4.06 8.29
C LEU A 9 -12.22 -3.77 9.11
N LEU A 10 -11.19 -4.61 9.04
CA LEU A 10 -9.87 -4.31 9.62
C LEU A 10 -9.31 -3.04 9.01
N ILE A 11 -9.28 -2.94 7.68
CA ILE A 11 -8.72 -1.79 6.99
C ILE A 11 -9.43 -0.50 7.42
N TRP A 12 -10.76 -0.52 7.48
CA TRP A 12 -11.54 0.64 7.89
C TRP A 12 -11.33 1.00 9.37
N ARG A 13 -11.10 0.00 10.23
CA ARG A 13 -10.75 0.22 11.64
C ARG A 13 -9.39 0.89 11.78
N VAL A 14 -8.39 0.44 11.04
CA VAL A 14 -7.06 1.07 11.05
C VAL A 14 -7.14 2.47 10.43
N CYS A 15 -7.91 2.66 9.35
CA CYS A 15 -8.15 3.97 8.76
C CYS A 15 -8.80 4.93 9.76
N SER A 16 -9.77 4.49 10.56
CA SER A 16 -10.42 5.37 11.53
C SER A 16 -9.44 5.82 12.63
N GLU A 17 -8.53 4.94 13.07
CA GLU A 17 -7.45 5.32 13.99
C GLU A 17 -6.49 6.35 13.35
N MET A 18 -6.07 6.12 12.10
CA MET A 18 -5.27 7.11 11.33
C MET A 18 -5.98 8.47 11.24
N ILE A 19 -7.26 8.49 10.91
CA ILE A 19 -8.07 9.71 10.80
C ILE A 19 -8.17 10.41 12.17
N CYS A 20 -8.31 9.66 13.27
CA CYS A 20 -8.31 10.24 14.62
C CYS A 20 -6.96 10.92 14.97
N HIS A 21 -5.84 10.40 14.47
CA HIS A 21 -4.52 11.00 14.71
C HIS A 21 -4.29 12.29 13.91
N LYS A 22 -4.71 12.34 12.63
CA LYS A 22 -4.52 13.51 11.75
C LYS A 22 -5.80 13.91 11.01
N PRO A 23 -6.86 14.33 11.72
CA PRO A 23 -8.18 14.53 11.12
C PRO A 23 -8.22 15.68 10.09
N PHE A 24 -7.39 16.71 10.27
CA PHE A 24 -7.40 17.90 9.42
C PHE A 24 -6.34 17.88 8.32
N SER A 25 -5.09 17.54 8.66
CA SER A 25 -4.00 17.55 7.69
C SER A 25 -3.97 16.30 6.80
N GLY A 26 -4.57 15.19 7.27
CA GLY A 26 -4.28 13.87 6.72
C GLY A 26 -2.79 13.53 6.81
N TYR A 27 -2.37 12.56 6.01
CA TYR A 27 -0.98 12.09 5.91
C TYR A 27 -0.29 12.52 4.60
N GLY A 28 -1.02 13.18 3.69
CA GLY A 28 -0.53 13.61 2.38
C GLY A 28 -0.90 12.63 1.27
N THR A 29 -0.82 13.11 0.03
CA THR A 29 -1.15 12.32 -1.15
C THR A 29 -0.25 11.09 -1.29
N ALA A 30 -0.83 9.96 -1.65
CA ALA A 30 -0.18 8.66 -1.82
C ALA A 30 0.42 8.05 -0.53
N SER A 31 0.17 8.64 0.64
CA SER A 31 0.67 8.11 1.91
C SER A 31 0.04 6.77 2.27
N PHE A 32 -1.17 6.47 1.81
CA PHE A 32 -1.84 5.21 2.15
C PHE A 32 -1.00 4.01 1.70
N GLY A 33 -0.57 4.00 0.43
CA GLY A 33 0.27 2.93 -0.11
C GLY A 33 1.69 2.88 0.45
N GLN A 34 2.14 3.95 1.14
CA GLN A 34 3.48 4.03 1.73
C GLN A 34 3.49 3.60 3.19
N ASP A 35 2.48 4.01 3.97
CA ASP A 35 2.54 4.00 5.44
C ASP A 35 1.44 3.15 6.09
N TYR A 36 0.36 2.80 5.39
CA TYR A 36 -0.78 2.08 5.99
C TYR A 36 -0.35 0.80 6.73
N MET A 37 0.62 0.06 6.17
CA MET A 37 1.08 -1.19 6.77
C MET A 37 1.77 -0.98 8.12
N LEU A 38 2.40 0.19 8.37
CA LEU A 38 2.92 0.54 9.70
C LEU A 38 1.80 0.74 10.72
N HIS A 39 0.70 1.37 10.31
CA HIS A 39 -0.47 1.54 11.16
C HIS A 39 -1.17 0.21 11.45
N GLN A 40 -1.25 -0.69 10.46
CA GLN A 40 -1.75 -2.05 10.68
C GLN A 40 -0.84 -2.84 11.64
N ALA A 41 0.48 -2.69 11.55
CA ALA A 41 1.41 -3.29 12.49
C ALA A 41 1.18 -2.80 13.92
N HIS A 42 1.08 -1.48 14.11
CA HIS A 42 0.81 -0.89 15.42
C HIS A 42 -0.53 -1.35 16.02
N TYR A 43 -1.57 -1.50 15.19
CA TYR A 43 -2.86 -2.03 15.61
C TYR A 43 -2.73 -3.45 16.20
N PHE A 44 -1.99 -4.35 15.54
CA PHE A 44 -1.81 -5.73 16.03
C PHE A 44 -0.82 -5.84 17.19
N GLU A 45 0.15 -4.94 17.28
CA GLU A 45 1.03 -4.83 18.45
C GLU A 45 0.24 -4.46 19.71
N THR A 46 -0.72 -3.53 19.59
CA THR A 46 -1.56 -3.08 20.71
C THR A 46 -2.79 -3.96 20.95
N HIS A 47 -3.18 -4.80 19.98
CA HIS A 47 -4.32 -5.72 20.05
C HIS A 47 -3.93 -7.14 19.59
N PRO A 48 -3.04 -7.85 20.31
CA PRO A 48 -2.51 -9.14 19.88
C PRO A 48 -3.59 -10.22 19.69
N ASP A 49 -4.64 -10.19 20.50
CA ASP A 49 -5.78 -11.13 20.44
C ASP A 49 -6.89 -10.68 19.47
N SER A 50 -6.61 -9.72 18.59
CA SER A 50 -7.60 -9.21 17.64
C SER A 50 -8.12 -10.34 16.74
N ARG A 51 -9.45 -10.45 16.65
CA ARG A 51 -10.12 -11.38 15.71
C ARG A 51 -9.74 -11.12 14.25
N PHE A 52 -9.21 -9.94 13.93
CA PHE A 52 -8.83 -9.57 12.57
C PHE A 52 -7.48 -10.15 12.14
N SER A 53 -6.68 -10.69 13.08
CA SER A 53 -5.37 -11.28 12.79
C SER A 53 -5.46 -12.33 11.68
N GLN A 54 -6.57 -13.08 11.62
CA GLN A 54 -6.80 -14.13 10.62
C GLN A 54 -7.13 -13.66 9.20
N THR A 55 -7.27 -12.35 9.04
CA THR A 55 -7.74 -11.72 7.80
C THR A 55 -6.84 -10.61 7.32
N ALA A 56 -5.87 -10.22 8.14
CA ALA A 56 -4.83 -9.27 7.76
C ALA A 56 -4.07 -9.75 6.52
N ASP A 57 -3.76 -8.80 5.65
CA ASP A 57 -2.89 -9.00 4.50
C ASP A 57 -2.21 -7.68 4.15
N ASP A 58 -1.21 -7.75 3.27
CA ASP A 58 -0.63 -6.56 2.66
C ASP A 58 -1.67 -5.87 1.75
N THR A 59 -1.81 -4.55 1.87
CA THR A 59 -2.73 -3.79 1.01
C THR A 59 -2.24 -2.38 0.77
N VAL A 60 -2.62 -1.83 -0.39
CA VAL A 60 -2.33 -0.46 -0.81
C VAL A 60 -3.60 0.33 -1.12
N TYR A 61 -4.78 -0.24 -0.85
CA TYR A 61 -6.08 0.41 -1.06
C TYR A 61 -7.02 0.21 0.14
N PRO A 62 -7.74 1.25 0.58
CA PRO A 62 -8.70 1.14 1.68
C PRO A 62 -10.03 0.46 1.30
N PHE A 63 -10.26 0.20 0.01
CA PHE A 63 -11.55 -0.26 -0.54
C PHE A 63 -12.72 0.64 -0.14
N ASN A 64 -12.45 1.93 0.08
CA ASN A 64 -13.42 2.98 0.32
C ASN A 64 -12.75 4.33 0.00
N GLU A 65 -13.19 4.98 -1.07
CA GLU A 65 -12.58 6.23 -1.56
C GLU A 65 -12.70 7.38 -0.55
N PHE A 66 -13.78 7.42 0.23
CA PHE A 66 -13.99 8.49 1.21
C PHE A 66 -13.06 8.34 2.40
N LEU A 67 -12.81 7.12 2.85
CA LEU A 67 -11.78 6.84 3.85
C LEU A 67 -10.39 7.15 3.27
N HIS A 68 -10.14 6.82 2.00
CA HIS A 68 -8.88 7.17 1.34
C HIS A 68 -8.63 8.68 1.37
N ILE A 69 -9.62 9.47 0.96
CA ILE A 69 -9.57 10.94 0.97
C ILE A 69 -9.35 11.47 2.39
N LEU A 70 -10.06 10.94 3.39
CA LEU A 70 -9.89 11.37 4.78
C LEU A 70 -8.49 11.04 5.33
N VAL A 71 -7.94 9.87 5.02
CA VAL A 71 -6.61 9.49 5.45
C VAL A 71 -5.55 10.39 4.81
N GLU A 72 -5.63 10.64 3.50
CA GLU A 72 -4.59 11.40 2.80
C GLU A 72 -4.75 12.92 2.94
N LEU A 73 -5.99 13.44 2.84
CA LEU A 73 -6.29 14.87 2.73
C LEU A 73 -7.11 15.43 3.89
N GLY A 74 -7.51 14.58 4.85
CA GLY A 74 -8.30 14.98 6.01
C GLY A 74 -9.71 15.48 5.67
N ILE A 75 -10.35 16.04 6.70
CA ILE A 75 -11.67 16.69 6.62
C ILE A 75 -11.72 17.76 5.51
N PRO A 76 -10.69 18.63 5.30
CA PRO A 76 -10.72 19.61 4.22
C PRO A 76 -10.86 18.97 2.83
N GLY A 77 -10.12 17.89 2.55
CA GLY A 77 -10.21 17.17 1.29
C GLY A 77 -11.59 16.56 1.06
N LEU A 78 -12.14 15.88 2.08
CA LEU A 78 -13.49 15.31 2.00
C LEU A 78 -14.56 16.41 1.84
N SER A 79 -14.42 17.52 2.55
CA SER A 79 -15.35 18.66 2.49
C SER A 79 -15.36 19.30 1.11
N ALA A 80 -14.19 19.47 0.47
CA ALA A 80 -14.10 20.01 -0.89
C ALA A 80 -14.85 19.15 -1.90
N ILE A 81 -14.69 17.81 -1.83
CA ILE A 81 -15.43 16.87 -2.67
C ILE A 81 -16.93 16.89 -2.33
N GLY A 82 -17.29 16.98 -1.05
CA GLY A 82 -18.68 17.10 -0.62
C GLY A 82 -19.37 18.35 -1.20
N VAL A 83 -18.74 19.51 -1.10
CA VAL A 83 -19.24 20.77 -1.68
C VAL A 83 -19.36 20.68 -3.20
N PHE A 84 -18.36 20.09 -3.87
CA PHE A 84 -18.40 19.86 -5.31
C PHE A 84 -19.61 18.98 -5.70
N LEU A 85 -19.79 17.83 -5.05
CA LEU A 85 -20.91 16.93 -5.32
C LEU A 85 -22.26 17.58 -5.02
N LEU A 86 -22.39 18.31 -3.91
CA LEU A 86 -23.60 19.07 -3.57
C LEU A 86 -23.98 20.06 -4.67
N SER A 87 -22.99 20.77 -5.24
CA SER A 87 -23.23 21.70 -6.35
C SER A 87 -23.83 21.00 -7.59
N LEU A 88 -23.39 19.77 -7.88
CA LEU A 88 -23.90 18.96 -8.98
C LEU A 88 -25.32 18.46 -8.70
N PHE A 89 -25.61 18.02 -7.46
CA PHE A 89 -26.93 17.51 -7.11
C PHE A 89 -28.00 18.60 -6.97
N LEU A 90 -27.64 19.80 -6.48
CA LEU A 90 -28.53 20.96 -6.36
C LEU A 90 -28.89 21.63 -7.69
N SER A 91 -28.24 21.25 -8.79
CA SER A 91 -28.62 21.68 -10.14
C SER A 91 -30.01 21.11 -10.49
N ARG A 92 -30.95 21.94 -10.98
CA ARG A 92 -32.29 21.44 -11.34
C ARG A 92 -32.20 20.50 -12.54
N SER A 93 -32.74 19.30 -12.38
CA SER A 93 -32.80 18.30 -13.46
C SER A 93 -34.12 18.45 -14.24
N LYS A 94 -34.14 19.34 -15.23
CA LYS A 94 -35.30 19.50 -16.14
C LYS A 94 -35.26 18.53 -17.33
N ASN A 95 -34.12 17.87 -17.57
CA ASN A 95 -33.87 17.00 -18.72
C ASN A 95 -33.66 15.54 -18.26
N GLY A 96 -34.15 14.56 -19.03
CA GLY A 96 -33.94 13.13 -18.79
C GLY A 96 -32.46 12.74 -18.76
N THR A 97 -31.63 13.30 -19.65
CA THR A 97 -30.18 13.04 -19.70
C THR A 97 -29.48 13.39 -18.38
N LYS A 98 -29.84 14.53 -17.75
CA LYS A 98 -29.27 14.93 -16.45
C LYS A 98 -29.65 13.96 -15.33
N ARG A 99 -30.85 13.38 -15.38
CA ARG A 99 -31.27 12.35 -14.41
C ARG A 99 -30.42 11.09 -14.54
N ILE A 100 -30.16 10.66 -15.79
CA ILE A 100 -29.31 9.48 -16.06
C ILE A 100 -27.87 9.71 -15.56
N LEU A 101 -27.27 10.87 -15.85
CA LEU A 101 -25.92 11.20 -15.38
C LEU A 101 -25.82 11.25 -13.85
N LYS A 102 -26.82 11.86 -13.18
CA LYS A 102 -26.88 11.88 -11.71
C LYS A 102 -27.05 10.47 -11.13
N ALA A 103 -27.87 9.63 -11.74
CA ALA A 103 -28.02 8.24 -11.34
C ALA A 103 -26.69 7.48 -11.50
N GLY A 104 -26.00 7.65 -12.63
CA GLY A 104 -24.66 7.09 -12.86
C GLY A 104 -23.64 7.55 -11.81
N LEU A 105 -23.64 8.85 -11.47
CA LEU A 105 -22.78 9.39 -10.41
C LEU A 105 -23.14 8.80 -9.04
N ILE A 106 -24.42 8.67 -8.69
CA ILE A 106 -24.85 8.01 -7.44
C ILE A 106 -24.37 6.56 -7.41
N THR A 107 -24.56 5.81 -8.49
CA THR A 107 -24.05 4.43 -8.61
C THR A 107 -22.55 4.37 -8.41
N TYR A 108 -21.80 5.30 -9.02
CA TYR A 108 -20.36 5.41 -8.84
C TYR A 108 -20.00 5.68 -7.36
N LEU A 109 -20.64 6.65 -6.72
CA LEU A 109 -20.40 6.98 -5.31
C LEU A 109 -20.75 5.82 -4.37
N CYS A 110 -21.83 5.09 -4.65
CA CYS A 110 -22.17 3.87 -3.93
C CYS A 110 -21.11 2.78 -4.11
N PHE A 111 -20.58 2.62 -5.32
CA PHE A 111 -19.47 1.70 -5.59
C PHE A 111 -18.20 2.11 -4.84
N SER A 112 -17.89 3.42 -4.80
CA SER A 112 -16.76 4.00 -4.06
C SER A 112 -16.80 3.77 -2.54
N LEU A 113 -17.95 3.47 -1.94
CA LEU A 113 -18.03 3.10 -0.51
C LEU A 113 -17.38 1.74 -0.20
N PHE A 114 -17.25 0.87 -1.20
CA PHE A 114 -16.84 -0.52 -1.02
C PHE A 114 -15.75 -0.96 -2.02
N SER A 115 -15.17 -0.04 -2.78
CA SER A 115 -14.18 -0.29 -3.83
C SER A 115 -13.28 0.93 -4.03
N TYR A 116 -12.34 0.80 -4.96
CA TYR A 116 -11.28 1.79 -5.26
C TYR A 116 -11.32 2.24 -6.75
N PRO A 117 -12.48 2.70 -7.26
CA PRO A 117 -12.61 3.07 -8.67
C PRO A 117 -11.66 4.19 -9.12
N ASN A 118 -11.15 5.05 -8.23
CA ASN A 118 -10.23 6.11 -8.62
C ASN A 118 -8.83 5.58 -8.98
N SER A 119 -8.45 4.41 -8.46
CA SER A 119 -7.17 3.77 -8.82
C SER A 119 -7.24 3.00 -10.14
N VAL A 120 -8.45 2.82 -10.70
CA VAL A 120 -8.67 2.16 -11.99
C VAL A 120 -8.95 3.22 -13.05
N PHE A 121 -7.97 3.46 -13.94
CA PHE A 121 -8.01 4.58 -14.88
C PHE A 121 -9.34 4.75 -15.66
N PRO A 122 -9.93 3.70 -16.29
CA PRO A 122 -11.22 3.86 -16.97
C PRO A 122 -12.37 4.31 -16.05
N LEU A 123 -12.38 3.86 -14.80
CA LEU A 123 -13.41 4.24 -13.81
C LEU A 123 -13.18 5.66 -13.29
N PHE A 124 -11.92 6.07 -13.11
CA PHE A 124 -11.59 7.46 -12.80
C PHE A 124 -12.05 8.43 -13.90
N VAL A 125 -11.83 8.09 -15.17
CA VAL A 125 -12.34 8.87 -16.32
C VAL A 125 -13.87 8.93 -16.31
N LEU A 126 -14.54 7.82 -15.96
CA LEU A 126 -16.00 7.77 -15.90
C LEU A 126 -16.57 8.75 -14.86
N PHE A 127 -15.91 8.93 -13.70
CA PHE A 127 -16.28 9.96 -12.73
C PHE A 127 -16.19 11.37 -13.33
N GLY A 128 -15.12 11.65 -14.08
CA GLY A 128 -14.95 12.91 -14.81
C GLY A 128 -16.06 13.16 -15.84
N ILE A 129 -16.45 12.13 -16.60
CA ILE A 129 -17.54 12.21 -17.57
C ILE A 129 -18.88 12.48 -16.87
N PHE A 130 -19.22 11.72 -15.84
CA PHE A 130 -20.48 11.91 -15.12
C PHE A 130 -20.56 13.30 -14.49
N SER A 131 -19.50 13.75 -13.82
CA SER A 131 -19.49 15.04 -13.15
C SER A 131 -19.43 16.22 -14.14
N GLY A 132 -18.62 16.12 -15.20
CA GLY A 132 -18.43 17.18 -16.19
C GLY A 132 -19.63 17.39 -17.12
N CYS A 133 -20.40 16.34 -17.42
CA CYS A 133 -21.60 16.45 -18.26
C CYS A 133 -22.86 16.90 -17.51
N ILE A 134 -22.83 16.97 -16.17
CA ILE A 134 -23.94 17.53 -15.38
C ILE A 134 -23.84 19.06 -15.44
N GLU A 135 -24.68 19.69 -16.26
CA GLU A 135 -24.77 21.16 -16.27
C GLU A 135 -25.15 21.70 -14.88
N SER A 136 -24.27 22.51 -14.31
CA SER A 136 -24.48 23.22 -13.04
C SER A 136 -25.12 24.59 -13.27
N ARG A 137 -25.53 25.25 -12.17
CA ARG A 137 -25.94 26.66 -12.27
C ARG A 137 -24.71 27.49 -12.63
N LYS A 138 -24.87 28.39 -13.58
CA LYS A 138 -23.84 29.38 -13.92
C LYS A 138 -23.64 30.30 -12.72
N VAL A 139 -22.56 30.11 -11.97
CA VAL A 139 -22.19 30.97 -10.83
C VAL A 139 -21.51 32.24 -11.33
N PHE A 140 -20.60 32.08 -12.30
CA PHE A 140 -19.89 33.18 -12.95
C PHE A 140 -20.07 33.11 -14.47
N LYS A 141 -20.17 34.29 -15.10
CA LYS A 141 -20.05 34.43 -16.55
C LYS A 141 -18.72 35.12 -16.83
N ILE A 142 -17.78 34.38 -17.37
CA ILE A 142 -16.51 34.94 -17.83
C ILE A 142 -16.71 35.35 -19.29
N PRO A 143 -16.57 36.64 -19.65
CA PRO A 143 -16.65 37.06 -21.05
C PRO A 143 -15.48 36.41 -21.82
N VAL A 144 -15.83 35.62 -22.82
CA VAL A 144 -14.83 34.93 -23.65
C VAL A 144 -14.46 35.84 -24.82
N SER A 145 -13.34 36.54 -24.71
CA SER A 145 -12.72 37.27 -25.82
C SER A 145 -11.86 36.34 -26.68
N ALA A 146 -11.55 36.75 -27.92
CA ALA A 146 -10.63 36.01 -28.79
C ALA A 146 -9.28 35.74 -28.10
N LEU A 147 -8.80 36.69 -27.27
CA LEU A 147 -7.59 36.51 -26.47
C LEU A 147 -7.75 35.38 -25.45
N THR A 148 -8.85 35.36 -24.68
CA THR A 148 -9.09 34.28 -23.68
C THR A 148 -9.25 32.90 -24.33
N THR A 149 -9.90 32.81 -25.50
CA THR A 149 -9.98 31.56 -26.27
C THR A 149 -8.60 31.11 -26.73
N GLY A 150 -7.79 32.03 -27.27
CA GLY A 150 -6.42 31.76 -27.65
C GLY A 150 -5.59 31.26 -26.47
N SER A 151 -5.68 31.91 -25.31
CA SER A 151 -4.99 31.49 -24.09
C SER A 151 -5.44 30.11 -23.59
N LEU A 152 -6.74 29.79 -23.63
CA LEU A 152 -7.26 28.48 -23.25
C LEU A 152 -6.81 27.37 -24.21
N LEU A 153 -6.77 27.65 -25.52
CA LEU A 153 -6.24 26.71 -26.51
C LEU A 153 -4.75 26.46 -26.29
N ILE A 154 -3.96 27.52 -26.05
CA ILE A 154 -2.53 27.39 -25.72
C ILE A 154 -2.36 26.56 -24.45
N LEU A 155 -3.12 26.85 -23.38
CA LEU A 155 -3.09 26.09 -22.14
C LEU A 155 -3.44 24.62 -22.38
N SER A 156 -4.48 24.33 -23.18
CA SER A 156 -4.85 22.96 -23.56
C SER A 156 -3.72 22.26 -24.31
N VAL A 157 -3.07 22.92 -25.27
CA VAL A 157 -1.93 22.35 -26.01
C VAL A 157 -0.75 22.09 -25.08
N LEU A 158 -0.48 22.98 -24.12
CA LEU A 158 0.57 22.82 -23.11
C LEU A 158 0.29 21.63 -22.20
N VAL A 159 -0.95 21.53 -21.68
CA VAL A 159 -1.38 20.38 -20.85
C VAL A 159 -1.24 19.08 -21.63
N CYS A 160 -1.74 19.02 -22.88
CA CYS A 160 -1.59 17.84 -23.73
C CYS A 160 -0.12 17.49 -23.98
N SER A 161 0.74 18.48 -24.21
CA SER A 161 2.17 18.28 -24.43
C SER A 161 2.87 17.72 -23.19
N VAL A 162 2.56 18.25 -22.00
CA VAL A 162 3.06 17.74 -20.72
C VAL A 162 2.57 16.31 -20.49
N SER A 163 1.29 16.03 -20.71
CA SER A 163 0.70 14.70 -20.58
C SER A 163 1.35 13.69 -21.54
N ILE A 164 1.56 14.05 -22.81
CA ILE A 164 2.25 13.19 -23.78
C ILE A 164 3.68 12.90 -23.33
N ARG A 165 4.38 13.92 -22.78
CA ARG A 165 5.73 13.74 -22.25
C ARG A 165 5.75 12.77 -21.07
N GLU A 166 4.82 12.91 -20.12
CA GLU A 166 4.68 11.98 -18.98
C GLU A 166 4.35 10.56 -19.46
N ILE A 167 3.39 10.39 -20.37
CA ILE A 167 3.05 9.07 -20.92
C ILE A 167 4.27 8.42 -21.57
N ARG A 168 5.03 9.18 -22.38
CA ARG A 168 6.28 8.67 -22.99
C ARG A 168 7.32 8.33 -21.93
N PHE A 169 7.44 9.13 -20.88
CA PHE A 169 8.36 8.87 -19.77
C PHE A 169 8.01 7.55 -19.07
N TYR A 170 6.76 7.35 -18.66
CA TYR A 170 6.34 6.11 -18.00
C TYR A 170 6.44 4.89 -18.92
N TYR A 171 6.07 5.03 -20.20
CA TYR A 171 6.19 3.95 -21.18
C TYR A 171 7.65 3.53 -21.40
N ASN A 172 8.54 4.49 -21.65
CA ASN A 172 9.95 4.21 -21.83
C ASN A 172 10.61 3.72 -20.52
N GLY A 173 10.21 4.30 -19.39
CA GLY A 173 10.66 3.90 -18.06
C GLY A 173 10.30 2.45 -17.75
N ALA A 174 9.06 2.03 -18.04
CA ALA A 174 8.66 0.62 -17.89
C ALA A 174 9.56 -0.31 -18.73
N LYS A 175 9.81 0.03 -20.00
CA LYS A 175 10.71 -0.74 -20.87
C LYS A 175 12.16 -0.77 -20.35
N THR A 176 12.64 0.31 -19.76
CA THR A 176 13.97 0.35 -19.13
C THR A 176 14.00 -0.50 -17.87
N LEU A 177 12.95 -0.47 -17.04
CA LEU A 177 12.84 -1.24 -15.79
C LEU A 177 12.76 -2.75 -16.03
N GLU A 178 12.20 -3.21 -17.16
CA GLU A 178 12.22 -4.62 -17.57
C GLU A 178 13.65 -5.20 -17.62
N LYS A 179 14.66 -4.35 -17.86
CA LYS A 179 16.07 -4.77 -17.91
C LYS A 179 16.62 -5.26 -16.57
N PHE A 180 15.94 -4.99 -15.45
CA PHE A 180 16.25 -5.64 -14.16
C PHE A 180 16.11 -7.16 -14.22
N PHE A 181 15.26 -7.69 -15.11
CA PHE A 181 15.00 -9.12 -15.24
C PHE A 181 15.78 -9.80 -16.37
N THR A 182 16.36 -9.03 -17.30
CA THR A 182 17.09 -9.58 -18.47
C THR A 182 18.61 -9.60 -18.30
N GLY A 183 19.12 -9.21 -17.13
CA GLY A 183 20.56 -9.26 -16.80
C GLY A 183 21.36 -8.00 -17.16
N ASN A 184 20.81 -7.09 -17.95
CA ASN A 184 21.43 -5.79 -18.26
C ASN A 184 20.91 -4.68 -17.33
N SER A 185 21.13 -4.86 -16.02
CA SER A 185 20.50 -4.02 -14.99
C SER A 185 21.09 -2.61 -14.86
N SER A 186 22.29 -2.34 -15.38
CA SER A 186 22.99 -1.06 -15.16
C SER A 186 22.18 0.16 -15.61
N GLU A 187 21.52 0.07 -16.75
CA GLU A 187 20.66 1.15 -17.25
C GLU A 187 19.41 1.34 -16.38
N ALA A 188 18.80 0.23 -15.94
CA ALA A 188 17.63 0.27 -15.06
C ALA A 188 17.98 0.86 -13.69
N ILE A 189 19.16 0.55 -13.14
CA ILE A 189 19.67 1.12 -11.90
C ILE A 189 19.84 2.63 -12.04
N LEU A 190 20.56 3.08 -13.08
CA LEU A 190 20.79 4.50 -13.33
C LEU A 190 19.49 5.28 -13.53
N PHE A 191 18.55 4.71 -14.29
CA PHE A 191 17.23 5.29 -14.50
C PHE A 191 16.45 5.40 -13.17
N SER A 192 16.40 4.31 -12.39
CA SER A 192 15.70 4.27 -11.12
C SER A 192 16.29 5.25 -10.11
N ASP A 193 17.62 5.32 -10.00
CA ASP A 193 18.28 6.22 -9.06
C ASP A 193 18.08 7.69 -9.45
N ARG A 194 18.11 8.01 -10.75
CA ARG A 194 17.88 9.37 -11.26
C ARG A 194 16.44 9.84 -11.08
N HIS A 195 15.47 8.94 -11.28
CA HIS A 195 14.06 9.29 -11.34
C HIS A 195 13.24 8.79 -10.14
N TYR A 196 13.90 8.36 -9.06
CA TYR A 196 13.24 7.79 -7.88
C TYR A 196 12.11 8.67 -7.34
N GLU A 197 12.35 9.98 -7.18
CA GLU A 197 11.33 10.92 -6.64
C GLU A 197 10.06 11.00 -7.50
N GLN A 198 10.18 10.82 -8.82
CA GLN A 198 9.03 10.80 -9.73
C GLN A 198 8.31 9.44 -9.72
N LEU A 199 9.04 8.36 -9.42
CA LEU A 199 8.56 6.98 -9.53
C LEU A 199 8.09 6.36 -8.21
N LYS A 200 8.52 6.88 -7.05
CA LYS A 200 8.32 6.25 -5.72
C LYS A 200 6.86 6.00 -5.32
N TYR A 201 5.92 6.70 -5.94
CA TYR A 201 4.48 6.50 -5.71
C TYR A 201 3.81 5.55 -6.72
N SER A 202 4.55 5.07 -7.72
CA SER A 202 4.06 4.07 -8.68
C SER A 202 4.14 2.67 -8.07
N GLU A 203 3.00 2.01 -7.94
CA GLU A 203 2.91 0.62 -7.48
C GLU A 203 3.75 -0.32 -8.37
N SER A 204 3.70 -0.15 -9.69
CA SER A 204 4.47 -0.96 -10.64
C SER A 204 5.97 -0.79 -10.45
N PHE A 205 6.45 0.45 -10.27
CA PHE A 205 7.87 0.70 -9.98
C PHE A 205 8.27 0.06 -8.66
N ASN A 206 7.52 0.27 -7.58
CA ASN A 206 7.84 -0.24 -6.25
C ASN A 206 7.92 -1.77 -6.24
N ASN A 207 7.02 -2.46 -6.94
CA ASN A 207 7.03 -3.91 -7.06
C ASN A 207 8.28 -4.42 -7.80
N ILE A 208 8.59 -3.84 -8.97
CA ILE A 208 9.77 -4.21 -9.75
C ILE A 208 11.06 -3.94 -8.95
N TYR A 209 11.14 -2.76 -8.34
CA TYR A 209 12.31 -2.33 -7.57
C TYR A 209 12.54 -3.21 -6.34
N SER A 210 11.47 -3.57 -5.61
CA SER A 210 11.53 -4.50 -4.47
C SER A 210 12.04 -5.87 -4.89
N MET A 211 11.50 -6.44 -5.98
CA MET A 211 11.94 -7.74 -6.51
C MET A 211 13.41 -7.73 -6.94
N TRP A 212 13.87 -6.62 -7.52
CA TRP A 212 15.27 -6.46 -7.90
C TRP A 212 16.18 -6.37 -6.67
N LEU A 213 15.80 -5.57 -5.67
CA LEU A 213 16.56 -5.36 -4.44
C LEU A 213 16.64 -6.61 -3.56
N GLU A 214 15.61 -7.48 -3.60
CA GLU A 214 15.67 -8.79 -2.95
C GLU A 214 16.82 -9.67 -3.49
N LYS A 215 17.11 -9.57 -4.79
CA LYS A 215 18.19 -10.33 -5.43
C LYS A 215 19.55 -9.62 -5.38
N HIS A 216 19.54 -8.31 -5.16
CA HIS A 216 20.73 -7.46 -5.13
C HIS A 216 20.71 -6.59 -3.86
N PRO A 217 20.96 -7.17 -2.68
CA PRO A 217 20.82 -6.47 -1.42
C PRO A 217 21.72 -5.23 -1.35
N ASP A 218 21.13 -4.06 -1.07
CA ASP A 218 21.84 -2.80 -0.88
C ASP A 218 21.18 -1.99 0.24
N ILE A 219 21.85 -1.93 1.40
CA ILE A 219 21.37 -1.21 2.60
C ILE A 219 20.98 0.23 2.28
N LYS A 220 21.74 0.91 1.40
CA LYS A 220 21.52 2.34 1.09
C LYS A 220 20.21 2.57 0.35
N LYS A 221 19.67 1.54 -0.31
CA LYS A 221 18.44 1.61 -1.10
C LYS A 221 17.22 1.09 -0.34
N LEU A 222 17.39 0.42 0.81
CA LEU A 222 16.29 -0.11 1.62
C LEU A 222 15.25 0.95 2.04
N PRO A 223 15.63 2.18 2.45
CA PRO A 223 14.66 3.22 2.83
C PRO A 223 13.73 3.67 1.69
N ARG A 224 14.00 3.23 0.46
CA ARG A 224 13.18 3.56 -0.71
C ARG A 224 11.98 2.65 -0.91
N LEU A 225 11.91 1.54 -0.18
CA LEU A 225 10.81 0.58 -0.29
C LEU A 225 9.61 1.06 0.54
N PRO A 226 8.37 0.99 0.00
CA PRO A 226 7.18 1.28 0.78
C PRO A 226 6.98 0.25 1.89
N ALA A 227 6.27 0.64 2.95
CA ALA A 227 5.98 -0.29 4.03
C ALA A 227 5.10 -1.44 3.56
N GLY A 228 5.52 -2.65 3.93
CA GLY A 228 4.82 -3.87 3.58
C GLY A 228 5.55 -5.08 4.13
N CYS A 229 4.82 -6.13 4.48
CA CYS A 229 5.37 -7.28 5.19
C CYS A 229 6.50 -7.94 4.38
N ASN A 230 6.31 -8.12 3.07
CA ASN A 230 7.37 -8.65 2.19
C ASN A 230 8.60 -7.74 2.11
N ASN A 231 8.38 -6.43 1.91
CA ASN A 231 9.48 -5.47 1.81
C ASN A 231 10.28 -5.42 3.10
N TYR A 232 9.62 -5.40 4.26
CA TYR A 232 10.27 -5.38 5.57
C TYR A 232 10.98 -6.71 5.88
N CYS A 233 10.43 -7.85 5.45
CA CYS A 233 11.17 -9.11 5.46
C CYS A 233 12.45 -9.06 4.62
N ASN A 234 12.39 -8.44 3.44
CA ASN A 234 13.57 -8.31 2.57
C ASN A 234 14.61 -7.34 3.17
N ILE A 235 14.17 -6.22 3.75
CA ILE A 235 15.03 -5.30 4.52
C ILE A 235 15.71 -6.05 5.66
N GLY A 236 14.94 -6.81 6.45
CA GLY A 236 15.47 -7.62 7.54
C GLY A 236 16.52 -8.62 7.09
N LYS A 237 16.26 -9.37 6.01
CA LYS A 237 17.24 -10.30 5.41
C LYS A 237 18.53 -9.57 4.99
N THR A 238 18.42 -8.38 4.40
CA THR A 238 19.61 -7.61 3.99
C THR A 238 20.46 -7.19 5.18
N TYR A 239 19.84 -6.78 6.30
CA TYR A 239 20.56 -6.50 7.54
C TYR A 239 21.18 -7.76 8.16
N MET A 240 20.50 -8.90 8.12
CA MET A 240 21.06 -10.20 8.56
C MET A 240 22.33 -10.55 7.77
N LEU A 241 22.30 -10.41 6.44
CA LEU A 241 23.46 -10.65 5.57
C LEU A 241 24.64 -9.71 5.85
N SER A 242 24.36 -8.56 6.44
CA SER A 242 25.37 -7.56 6.82
C SER A 242 25.71 -7.60 8.31
N GLU A 243 25.32 -8.68 9.00
CA GLU A 243 25.56 -8.94 10.43
C GLU A 243 25.00 -7.85 11.37
N GLN A 244 24.01 -7.09 10.90
CA GLN A 244 23.33 -6.02 11.62
C GLN A 244 22.03 -6.54 12.25
N TYR A 245 22.17 -7.46 13.20
CA TYR A 245 21.06 -8.26 13.73
C TYR A 245 19.98 -7.46 14.47
N ASP A 246 20.34 -6.34 15.10
CA ASP A 246 19.38 -5.51 15.83
C ASP A 246 18.42 -4.78 14.87
N TYR A 247 18.97 -4.21 13.79
CA TYR A 247 18.15 -3.62 12.72
C TYR A 247 17.30 -4.68 12.04
N ALA A 248 17.86 -5.86 11.77
CA ALA A 248 17.07 -6.97 11.22
C ALA A 248 15.89 -7.32 12.14
N GLU A 249 16.11 -7.42 13.44
CA GLU A 249 15.06 -7.74 14.41
C GLU A 249 13.93 -6.70 14.41
N GLU A 250 14.24 -5.41 14.36
CA GLU A 250 13.25 -4.32 14.32
C GLU A 250 12.30 -4.43 13.11
N TYR A 251 12.87 -4.56 11.91
CA TYR A 251 12.07 -4.68 10.67
C TYR A 251 11.25 -5.97 10.65
N LEU A 252 11.84 -7.08 11.11
CA LEU A 252 11.16 -8.38 11.11
C LEU A 252 10.06 -8.47 12.17
N LYS A 253 10.23 -7.83 13.34
CA LYS A 253 9.17 -7.67 14.34
C LYS A 253 8.02 -6.86 13.76
N THR A 254 8.31 -5.71 13.15
CA THR A 254 7.29 -4.89 12.51
C THR A 254 6.55 -5.66 11.41
N ALA A 255 7.26 -6.40 10.55
CA ALA A 255 6.66 -7.25 9.53
C ALA A 255 5.78 -8.36 10.11
N SER A 256 6.12 -8.90 11.29
CA SER A 256 5.32 -9.92 11.97
C SER A 256 3.97 -9.37 12.46
N PHE A 257 3.92 -8.08 12.82
CA PHE A 257 2.68 -7.42 13.19
C PHE A 257 1.90 -6.92 11.97
N MET A 258 2.55 -6.60 10.85
CA MET A 258 1.86 -6.21 9.61
C MET A 258 0.88 -7.31 9.13
N VAL A 259 1.30 -8.58 9.18
CA VAL A 259 0.49 -9.73 8.76
C VAL A 259 0.72 -10.91 9.72
N PRO A 260 0.00 -10.99 10.87
CA PRO A 260 0.28 -11.95 11.94
C PRO A 260 0.23 -13.43 11.54
N GLU A 261 -0.61 -13.80 10.58
CA GLU A 261 -0.70 -15.20 10.09
C GLU A 261 0.43 -15.60 9.15
N LYS A 262 1.27 -14.67 8.71
CA LYS A 262 2.37 -14.98 7.80
C LYS A 262 3.54 -15.53 8.61
N ILE A 263 3.97 -16.74 8.29
CA ILE A 263 5.03 -17.43 9.04
C ILE A 263 6.42 -16.83 8.78
N THR A 264 6.62 -16.20 7.61
CA THR A 264 7.93 -15.75 7.13
C THR A 264 8.62 -14.75 8.05
N PRO A 265 7.98 -13.67 8.56
CA PRO A 265 8.62 -12.77 9.52
C PRO A 265 9.15 -13.49 10.77
N ASN A 266 8.34 -14.37 11.38
CA ASN A 266 8.74 -15.12 12.56
C ASN A 266 9.85 -16.13 12.27
N TYR A 267 9.79 -16.79 11.13
CA TYR A 267 10.86 -17.67 10.68
C TYR A 267 12.19 -16.92 10.51
N LEU A 268 12.17 -15.72 9.92
CA LEU A 268 13.35 -14.88 9.79
C LEU A 268 13.84 -14.35 11.15
N LEU A 269 12.96 -14.02 12.09
CA LEU A 269 13.34 -13.66 13.47
C LEU A 269 14.08 -14.81 14.17
N TRP A 270 13.62 -16.04 13.98
CA TRP A 270 14.29 -17.23 14.47
C TRP A 270 15.68 -17.39 13.84
N GLN A 271 15.79 -17.28 12.51
CA GLN A 271 17.08 -17.33 11.82
C GLN A 271 18.04 -16.22 12.27
N ASN A 272 17.54 -14.99 12.47
CA ASN A 272 18.31 -13.86 12.99
C ASN A 272 18.87 -14.16 14.39
N SER A 273 18.04 -14.75 15.27
CA SER A 273 18.45 -15.12 16.62
C SER A 273 19.53 -16.21 16.60
N LEU A 274 19.42 -17.19 15.71
CA LEU A 274 20.46 -18.20 15.53
C LEU A 274 21.78 -17.61 15.02
N GLN A 275 21.73 -16.72 14.03
CA GLN A 275 22.94 -16.06 13.50
C GLN A 275 23.61 -15.16 14.55
N ARG A 276 22.83 -14.52 15.43
CA ARG A 276 23.32 -13.75 16.57
C ARG A 276 23.90 -14.62 17.70
N GLY A 277 23.64 -15.94 17.70
CA GLY A 277 23.99 -16.84 18.80
C GLY A 277 23.08 -16.76 20.02
N ASP A 278 21.89 -16.15 19.89
CA ASP A 278 20.90 -16.00 20.95
C ASP A 278 19.94 -17.20 20.98
N THR A 279 20.42 -18.31 21.54
CA THR A 279 19.67 -19.58 21.58
C THR A 279 18.38 -19.47 22.40
N THR A 280 18.38 -18.69 23.49
CA THR A 280 17.19 -18.52 24.35
C THR A 280 16.04 -17.86 23.58
N ASN A 281 16.33 -16.77 22.87
CA ASN A 281 15.33 -16.13 22.02
C ASN A 281 14.93 -17.03 20.85
N ALA A 282 15.87 -17.77 20.26
CA ALA A 282 15.57 -18.73 19.19
C ALA A 282 14.58 -19.82 19.63
N ILE A 283 14.74 -20.41 20.83
CA ILE A 283 13.77 -21.38 21.39
C ILE A 283 12.39 -20.73 21.57
N THR A 284 12.34 -19.52 22.14
CA THR A 284 11.10 -18.79 22.37
C THR A 284 10.34 -18.53 21.07
N ILE A 285 11.04 -18.08 20.02
CA ILE A 285 10.44 -17.83 18.71
C ILE A 285 10.03 -19.15 18.03
N ALA A 286 10.83 -20.21 18.15
CA ALA A 286 10.53 -21.53 17.62
C ALA A 286 9.20 -22.07 18.16
N GLU A 287 8.99 -22.02 19.48
CA GLU A 287 7.72 -22.42 20.09
C GLU A 287 6.54 -21.57 19.60
N ARG A 288 6.75 -20.25 19.45
CA ARG A 288 5.74 -19.33 18.90
C ARG A 288 5.35 -19.70 17.47
N ILE A 289 6.32 -20.04 16.61
CA ILE A 289 6.07 -20.45 15.21
C ILE A 289 5.20 -21.72 15.16
N LEU A 290 5.43 -22.68 16.05
CA LEU A 290 4.65 -23.93 16.08
C LEU A 290 3.18 -23.68 16.47
N LYS A 291 2.95 -22.73 17.38
CA LYS A 291 1.61 -22.32 17.86
C LYS A 291 0.91 -21.30 16.95
N GLN A 292 1.64 -20.67 16.03
CA GLN A 292 1.11 -19.62 15.15
C GLN A 292 -0.02 -20.15 14.25
N PRO A 293 -1.17 -19.44 14.18
CA PRO A 293 -2.22 -19.73 13.20
C PRO A 293 -1.74 -19.41 11.78
N LEU A 294 -2.10 -20.27 10.82
CA LEU A 294 -1.72 -20.10 9.42
C LEU A 294 -2.95 -19.83 8.56
N LYS A 295 -2.83 -18.83 7.68
CA LYS A 295 -3.87 -18.50 6.69
C LYS A 295 -4.21 -19.70 5.78
N ALA A 296 -3.18 -20.42 5.36
CA ALA A 296 -3.24 -21.65 4.61
C ALA A 296 -1.98 -22.48 4.87
N GLU A 297 -2.13 -23.79 4.99
CA GLU A 297 -0.97 -24.69 4.96
C GLU A 297 -0.45 -24.83 3.54
N SER A 298 0.87 -24.79 3.39
CA SER A 298 1.59 -24.94 2.14
C SER A 298 2.86 -25.76 2.36
N THR A 299 3.48 -26.23 1.27
CA THR A 299 4.79 -26.90 1.34
C THR A 299 5.83 -26.06 2.09
N TYR A 300 5.80 -24.73 1.92
CA TYR A 300 6.69 -23.82 2.64
C TYR A 300 6.43 -23.80 4.15
N THR A 301 5.16 -23.64 4.57
CA THR A 301 4.83 -23.60 6.00
C THR A 301 5.10 -24.93 6.70
N LEU A 302 4.85 -26.05 6.01
CA LEU A 302 5.16 -27.39 6.52
C LEU A 302 6.67 -27.60 6.67
N ARG A 303 7.46 -27.17 5.67
CA ARG A 303 8.93 -27.21 5.74
C ARG A 303 9.45 -26.40 6.92
N VAL A 304 8.97 -25.17 7.09
CA VAL A 304 9.34 -24.31 8.23
C VAL A 304 9.01 -24.99 9.55
N LYS A 305 7.77 -25.48 9.74
CA LYS A 305 7.39 -26.16 10.99
C LYS A 305 8.23 -27.42 11.25
N SER A 306 8.56 -28.19 10.22
CA SER A 306 9.44 -29.36 10.33
C SER A 306 10.85 -28.99 10.78
N GLU A 307 11.44 -27.96 10.18
CA GLU A 307 12.77 -27.46 10.54
C GLU A 307 12.83 -26.97 11.98
N ILE A 308 11.80 -26.24 12.42
CA ILE A 308 11.67 -25.76 13.80
C ILE A 308 11.54 -26.92 14.80
N ARG A 309 10.74 -27.96 14.51
CA ARG A 309 10.64 -29.14 15.38
C ARG A 309 11.99 -29.84 15.52
N ARG A 310 12.69 -30.04 14.40
CA ARG A 310 14.02 -30.66 14.41
C ARG A 310 15.01 -29.85 15.27
N PHE A 311 14.98 -28.52 15.18
CA PHE A 311 15.79 -27.64 16.02
C PHE A 311 15.50 -27.86 17.52
N LEU A 312 14.24 -27.88 17.93
CA LEU A 312 13.86 -28.09 19.33
C LEU A 312 14.25 -29.49 19.87
N GLU A 313 14.38 -30.49 18.99
CA GLU A 313 14.82 -31.84 19.35
C GLU A 313 16.35 -31.97 19.55
N THR A 314 17.15 -31.03 19.05
CA THR A 314 18.61 -31.00 19.24
C THR A 314 19.01 -30.59 20.67
N GLU A 315 20.25 -30.90 21.09
CA GLU A 315 20.75 -30.50 22.42
C GLU A 315 20.73 -28.98 22.64
N GLN A 316 20.89 -28.18 21.57
CA GLN A 316 20.77 -26.72 21.62
C GLN A 316 19.34 -26.24 21.90
N GLY A 317 18.32 -27.05 21.59
CA GLY A 317 16.90 -26.75 21.89
C GLY A 317 16.43 -27.29 23.24
N LYS A 318 17.12 -28.28 23.82
CA LYS A 318 16.73 -28.97 25.06
C LYS A 318 17.18 -28.27 26.34
N THR A 319 18.05 -27.27 26.26
CA THR A 319 18.76 -26.71 27.42
C THR A 319 17.90 -25.90 28.41
N GLN A 320 16.58 -25.80 28.23
CA GLN A 320 15.67 -25.19 29.22
C GLN A 320 14.27 -25.83 29.24
N VAL A 321 14.16 -27.17 29.23
CA VAL A 321 13.02 -27.81 29.88
C VAL A 321 13.48 -28.15 31.30
N PRO A 322 13.07 -27.43 32.35
CA PRO A 322 13.25 -27.93 33.69
C PRO A 322 12.48 -29.24 33.75
N ALA A 323 13.20 -30.33 33.98
CA ALA A 323 12.59 -31.54 34.49
C ALA A 323 12.06 -31.19 35.88
N GLN A 324 10.75 -30.94 35.99
CA GLN A 324 9.84 -31.38 37.06
C GLN A 324 8.46 -30.76 36.92
#